data_AF-A0A3N5PE48-F1
#
_entry.id   AF-A0A3N5PE48-F1
#
_cell.length_a   1.000
_cell.length_b   1.000
_cell.length_c   1.000
_cell.angle_alpha   90.00
_cell.angle_beta   90.00
_cell.angle_gamma   90.00
#
_symmetry.space_group_name_H-M   'P 1'
#
loop_
_entity.id
_entity.type
_entity.pdbx_description
1 polymer ?
#
loop_
_entity_poly.entity_id
_entity_poly.type
_entity_poly.pdbx_seq_one_letter_code
_entity_poly.pdbx_strand_id
1 'polypeptide(L)'
;MTEDTHATLFHFSFAVDDLDRARRFYGELLGCPEGRKLPGRADFNFFGHHIVAHLAPGEVVGDAGRKLGVAGKTPLRHFGVVMTLEDFEKTAGKLRAHGATFLNAPEVTQKGTVREQMLMTVSDTCGNAVEFKGLRRINDVYSIEERGASPPTP
;
A
#
# COMPACT_ATOMS: atom_id res chain seq x y z
N MET A 1 -26.36 9.17 -11.49
CA MET A 1 -26.53 7.79 -10.99
C MET A 1 -25.18 7.13 -11.13
N THR A 2 -24.40 7.08 -10.05
CA THR A 2 -23.14 6.34 -10.04
C THR A 2 -23.52 4.88 -9.85
N GLU A 3 -23.25 4.03 -10.84
CA GLU A 3 -23.33 2.59 -10.63
C GLU A 3 -22.39 2.23 -9.48
N ASP A 4 -22.93 1.56 -8.46
CA ASP A 4 -22.13 0.89 -7.45
C ASP A 4 -21.37 -0.26 -8.14
N THR A 5 -20.23 0.06 -8.74
CA THR A 5 -19.36 -0.90 -9.46
C THR A 5 -18.57 -1.83 -8.55
N HIS A 6 -18.72 -1.73 -7.23
CA HIS A 6 -18.07 -2.60 -6.25
C HIS A 6 -19.09 -3.27 -5.33
N ALA A 7 -19.18 -4.61 -5.40
CA ALA A 7 -20.12 -5.39 -4.60
C ALA A 7 -19.87 -5.30 -3.07
N THR A 8 -18.62 -5.05 -2.64
CA THR A 8 -18.23 -4.84 -1.23
C THR A 8 -16.91 -4.05 -1.18
N LEU A 9 -16.78 -3.08 -0.26
CA LEU A 9 -15.54 -2.34 -0.04
C LEU A 9 -14.73 -2.91 1.13
N PHE A 10 -13.40 -2.86 1.02
CA PHE A 10 -12.53 -3.04 2.18
C PHE A 10 -12.61 -1.80 3.08
N HIS A 11 -12.68 -2.03 4.39
CA HIS A 11 -12.67 -1.00 5.42
C HIS A 11 -11.50 -1.21 6.39
N PHE A 12 -10.70 -0.18 6.63
CA PHE A 12 -9.54 -0.28 7.52
C PHE A 12 -9.30 0.96 8.36
N SER A 13 -9.28 0.79 9.67
CA SER A 13 -8.95 1.85 10.63
C SER A 13 -7.53 1.66 11.17
N PHE A 14 -6.77 2.74 11.25
CA PHE A 14 -5.38 2.72 11.68
C PHE A 14 -5.00 3.97 12.47
N ALA A 15 -3.99 3.85 13.32
CA ALA A 15 -3.46 4.95 14.12
C ALA A 15 -2.49 5.81 13.29
N VAL A 16 -2.54 7.12 13.52
CA VAL A 16 -1.55 8.10 13.06
C VAL A 16 -1.12 8.97 14.24
N ASP A 17 0.12 9.46 14.18
CA ASP A 17 0.63 10.42 15.15
C ASP A 17 0.28 11.88 14.82
N ASP A 18 -0.11 12.17 13.58
CA ASP A 18 -0.47 13.49 13.07
C ASP A 18 -1.47 13.39 11.92
N LEU A 19 -2.67 13.96 12.09
CA LEU A 19 -3.72 13.93 11.07
C LEU A 19 -3.48 14.87 9.90
N ASP A 20 -2.75 15.97 10.09
CA ASP A 20 -2.50 16.91 9.00
C ASP A 20 -1.42 16.37 8.07
N ARG A 21 -0.41 15.66 8.60
CA ARG A 21 0.49 14.85 7.77
C ARG A 21 -0.27 13.76 7.03
N ALA A 22 -1.21 13.09 7.69
CA ALA A 22 -2.03 12.07 7.02
C ALA A 22 -2.87 12.69 5.87
N ARG A 23 -3.49 13.85 6.06
CA ARG A 23 -4.24 14.56 4.99
C ARG A 23 -3.35 14.95 3.82
N ARG A 24 -2.15 15.46 4.08
CA ARG A 24 -1.17 15.77 3.02
C ARG A 24 -0.75 14.51 2.28
N PHE A 25 -0.53 13.40 2.98
CA PHE A 25 -0.10 12.16 2.35
C PHE A 25 -1.23 11.48 1.56
N TYR A 26 -2.35 11.14 2.20
CA TYR A 26 -3.45 10.41 1.56
C TYR A 26 -4.28 11.32 0.65
N GLY A 27 -4.66 12.51 1.12
CA GLY A 27 -5.50 13.45 0.38
C GLY A 27 -4.79 14.13 -0.77
N GLU A 28 -3.74 14.88 -0.46
CA GLU A 28 -3.07 15.74 -1.45
C GLU A 28 -2.09 14.95 -2.32
N LEU A 29 -1.16 14.22 -1.70
CA LEU A 29 -0.10 13.51 -2.41
C LEU A 29 -0.66 12.31 -3.17
N LEU A 30 -1.41 11.41 -2.52
CA LEU A 30 -1.97 10.24 -3.22
C LEU A 30 -3.20 10.59 -4.07
N GLY A 31 -3.88 11.69 -3.76
CA GLY A 31 -5.12 12.10 -4.45
C GLY A 31 -6.34 11.31 -4.00
N CYS A 32 -6.33 10.75 -2.78
CA CYS A 32 -7.44 10.00 -2.20
C CYS A 32 -8.43 10.96 -1.52
N PRO A 33 -9.65 11.18 -2.06
CA PRO A 33 -10.57 12.18 -1.51
C PRO A 33 -10.85 11.96 -0.02
N GLU A 34 -10.76 13.02 0.79
CA GLU A 34 -11.19 13.01 2.20
C GLU A 34 -12.72 12.99 2.26
N GLY A 35 -13.27 12.08 3.07
CA GLY A 35 -14.68 11.98 3.38
C GLY A 35 -15.00 12.71 4.69
N ARG A 36 -15.49 11.97 5.69
CA ARG A 36 -15.83 12.53 6.99
C ARG A 36 -14.58 13.07 7.71
N LYS A 37 -14.66 14.31 8.15
CA LYS A 37 -13.63 15.00 8.94
C LYS A 37 -14.11 15.26 10.36
N LEU A 38 -13.34 14.84 11.36
CA LEU A 38 -13.56 15.13 12.77
C LEU A 38 -12.22 15.47 13.44
N PRO A 39 -12.21 16.12 14.62
CA PRO A 39 -10.96 16.54 15.28
C PRO A 39 -9.93 15.43 15.49
N GLY A 40 -10.37 14.19 15.73
CA GLY A 40 -9.49 13.03 15.97
C GLY A 40 -9.51 11.96 14.88
N ARG A 41 -10.13 12.21 13.72
CA ARG A 41 -10.15 11.23 12.62
C ARG A 41 -10.36 11.85 11.24
N ALA A 42 -9.83 11.18 10.21
CA ALA A 42 -10.08 11.48 8.82
C ALA A 42 -10.36 10.19 8.04
N ASP A 43 -11.44 10.19 7.27
CA ASP A 43 -11.82 9.09 6.39
C ASP A 43 -11.31 9.40 4.96
N PHE A 44 -10.79 8.41 4.22
CA PHE A 44 -10.33 8.59 2.84
C PHE A 44 -10.93 7.54 1.91
N ASN A 45 -11.25 7.95 0.67
CA ASN A 45 -11.46 7.04 -0.44
C ASN A 45 -10.08 6.66 -1.02
N PHE A 46 -9.52 5.59 -0.47
CA PHE A 46 -8.22 5.04 -0.83
C PHE A 46 -8.37 4.03 -1.97
N PHE A 47 -8.23 4.50 -3.21
CA PHE A 47 -8.33 3.67 -4.42
C PHE A 47 -9.64 2.87 -4.52
N GLY A 48 -10.76 3.48 -4.12
CA GLY A 48 -12.07 2.83 -4.10
C GLY A 48 -12.38 2.10 -2.79
N HIS A 49 -11.45 2.08 -1.82
CA HIS A 49 -11.66 1.48 -0.50
C HIS A 49 -11.78 2.55 0.59
N HIS A 50 -12.40 2.19 1.71
CA HIS A 50 -12.61 3.12 2.83
C HIS A 50 -11.54 2.90 3.90
N ILE A 51 -10.65 3.88 4.08
CA ILE A 51 -9.69 3.83 5.19
C ILE A 51 -9.93 4.99 6.15
N VAL A 52 -9.61 4.79 7.43
CA VAL A 52 -9.84 5.76 8.49
C VAL A 52 -8.57 5.94 9.33
N ALA A 53 -7.99 7.12 9.24
CA ALA A 53 -6.89 7.53 10.11
C ALA A 53 -7.45 8.06 11.43
N HIS A 54 -6.98 7.51 12.55
CA HIS A 54 -7.31 7.96 13.90
C HIS A 54 -6.09 8.60 14.56
N LEU A 55 -6.23 9.79 15.13
CA LEU A 55 -5.16 10.43 15.90
C LEU A 55 -4.97 9.66 17.22
N ALA A 56 -3.96 8.80 17.25
CA ALA A 56 -3.62 7.98 18.41
C ALA A 56 -2.10 7.74 18.46
N PRO A 57 -1.28 8.78 18.79
CA PRO A 57 0.18 8.68 18.73
C PRO A 57 0.76 7.53 19.56
N GLY A 58 0.13 7.17 20.68
CA GLY A 58 0.57 6.06 21.54
C GLY A 58 0.31 4.67 20.98
N GLU A 59 -0.51 4.54 19.93
CA GLU A 59 -0.80 3.25 19.27
C GLU A 59 -0.01 3.05 17.97
N VAL A 60 0.73 4.09 17.54
CA VAL A 60 1.61 4.02 16.38
C VAL A 60 2.82 3.14 16.70
N VAL A 61 2.97 2.06 15.94
CA VAL A 61 4.14 1.17 16.06
C VAL A 61 5.38 1.76 15.35
N GLY A 62 5.17 2.50 14.26
CA GLY A 62 6.25 3.06 13.47
C GLY A 62 7.20 1.98 12.93
N ASP A 63 8.50 2.27 12.94
CA ASP A 63 9.56 1.41 12.41
C ASP A 63 10.11 0.39 13.45
N ALA A 64 9.56 0.37 14.66
CA ALA A 64 10.08 -0.44 15.78
C ALA A 64 9.70 -1.94 15.72
N GLY A 65 8.86 -2.34 14.76
CA GLY A 65 8.37 -3.72 14.62
C GLY A 65 9.31 -4.66 13.85
N ARG A 66 8.92 -5.94 13.78
CA ARG A 66 9.57 -6.93 12.89
C ARG A 66 9.57 -6.40 11.45
N LYS A 67 10.68 -6.55 10.74
CA LYS A 67 10.79 -6.20 9.31
C LYS A 67 10.84 -7.44 8.43
N LEU A 68 10.44 -7.28 7.17
CA LEU A 68 10.29 -8.30 6.14
C LEU A 68 11.19 -7.98 4.93
N GLY A 69 11.27 -8.95 4.03
CA GLY A 69 12.04 -8.87 2.79
C GLY A 69 13.53 -9.16 2.99
N VAL A 70 14.23 -9.43 1.88
CA VAL A 70 15.66 -9.78 1.90
C VAL A 70 16.50 -8.64 2.49
N ALA A 71 16.12 -7.38 2.22
CA ALA A 71 16.80 -6.21 2.75
C ALA A 71 16.31 -5.78 4.16
N GLY A 72 15.29 -6.44 4.71
CA GLY A 72 14.76 -6.13 6.04
C GLY A 72 14.22 -4.71 6.20
N LYS A 73 13.67 -4.10 5.15
CA LYS A 73 13.23 -2.69 5.14
C LYS A 73 11.73 -2.51 5.31
N THR A 74 10.91 -3.52 4.99
CA THR A 74 9.45 -3.41 5.05
C THR A 74 8.94 -3.76 6.44
N PRO A 75 8.27 -2.87 7.19
CA PRO A 75 7.64 -3.24 8.45
C PRO A 75 6.63 -4.37 8.25
N LEU A 76 6.53 -5.30 9.21
CA LEU A 76 5.54 -6.38 9.18
C LEU A 76 4.11 -5.82 9.10
N ARG A 77 3.83 -4.77 9.85
CA ARG A 77 2.56 -4.04 9.78
C ARG A 77 2.68 -3.00 8.67
N HIS A 78 2.05 -3.30 7.54
CA HIS A 78 1.88 -2.40 6.42
C HIS A 78 0.51 -2.70 5.81
N PHE A 79 0.02 -1.76 5.03
CA PHE A 79 -1.18 -1.95 4.21
C PHE A 79 -0.93 -1.31 2.86
N GLY A 80 -1.86 -1.46 1.93
CA GLY A 80 -1.58 -1.09 0.56
C GLY A 80 -2.70 -1.38 -0.39
N VAL A 81 -2.37 -1.27 -1.66
CA VAL A 81 -3.30 -1.53 -2.76
C VAL A 81 -2.60 -2.35 -3.85
N VAL A 82 -3.36 -3.28 -4.41
CA VAL A 82 -3.00 -4.01 -5.62
C VAL A 82 -3.70 -3.32 -6.79
N MET A 83 -2.92 -2.87 -7.76
CA MET A 83 -3.41 -2.07 -8.89
C MET A 83 -2.83 -2.54 -10.21
N THR A 84 -3.30 -1.93 -11.29
CA THR A 84 -2.72 -2.16 -12.62
C THR A 84 -1.28 -1.66 -12.67
N LEU A 85 -0.47 -2.24 -13.56
CA LEU A 85 0.89 -1.77 -13.78
C LEU A 85 0.94 -0.30 -14.21
N GLU A 86 -0.04 0.15 -15.01
CA GLU A 86 -0.16 1.54 -15.45
C GLU A 86 -0.40 2.50 -14.27
N ASP A 87 -1.36 2.19 -13.39
CA ASP A 87 -1.65 3.00 -12.21
C ASP A 87 -0.48 3.00 -11.23
N PHE A 88 0.24 1.89 -11.14
CA PHE A 88 1.46 1.79 -10.34
C PHE A 88 2.53 2.76 -10.84
N GLU A 89 2.80 2.78 -12.15
CA GLU A 89 3.80 3.69 -12.74
C GLU A 89 3.43 5.16 -12.53
N LYS A 90 2.15 5.51 -12.73
CA LYS A 90 1.62 6.87 -12.44
C LYS A 90 1.81 7.23 -10.97
N THR A 91 1.46 6.33 -10.06
CA THR A 91 1.59 6.53 -8.61
C THR A 91 3.06 6.66 -8.19
N ALA A 92 3.95 5.84 -8.74
CA ALA A 92 5.38 5.89 -8.47
C ALA A 92 6.00 7.20 -8.96
N GLY A 93 5.63 7.67 -10.16
CA GLY A 93 6.06 8.96 -10.69
C GLY A 93 5.63 10.12 -9.79
N LYS A 94 4.36 10.11 -9.34
CA LYS A 94 3.80 11.10 -8.42
C LYS A 94 4.54 11.13 -7.07
N LEU A 95 4.77 9.98 -6.47
CA LEU A 95 5.51 9.83 -5.20
C LEU A 95 6.94 10.36 -5.31
N ARG A 96 7.64 10.04 -6.41
CA ARG A 96 9.00 10.55 -6.67
C ARG A 96 9.01 12.08 -6.84
N ALA A 97 8.08 12.63 -7.63
CA ALA A 97 8.00 14.06 -7.88
C ALA A 97 7.75 14.88 -6.61
N HIS A 98 7.05 14.32 -5.62
CA HIS A 98 6.77 14.97 -4.34
C HIS A 98 7.77 14.60 -3.23
N GLY A 99 8.86 13.88 -3.55
CA GLY A 99 9.91 13.55 -2.59
C GLY A 99 9.47 12.60 -1.48
N ALA A 100 8.56 11.66 -1.77
CA ALA A 100 8.09 10.70 -0.78
C ALA A 100 9.25 9.84 -0.21
N THR A 101 9.13 9.46 1.07
CA THR A 101 10.11 8.61 1.74
C THR A 101 9.92 7.15 1.33
N PHE A 102 10.70 6.67 0.37
CA PHE A 102 10.72 5.26 -0.03
C PHE A 102 11.44 4.40 1.01
N LEU A 103 10.73 3.42 1.57
CA LEU A 103 11.33 2.32 2.33
C LEU A 103 11.92 1.30 1.34
N ASN A 104 11.18 1.03 0.26
CA ASN A 104 11.64 0.28 -0.91
C ASN A 104 11.27 1.06 -2.17
N ALA A 105 12.26 1.38 -3.00
CA ALA A 105 12.02 1.97 -4.31
C ALA A 105 11.31 0.97 -5.24
N PRO A 106 10.62 1.44 -6.31
CA PRO A 106 9.98 0.58 -7.29
C PRO A 106 10.94 -0.45 -7.90
N GLU A 107 10.60 -1.73 -7.79
CA GLU A 107 11.40 -2.86 -8.29
C GLU A 107 10.49 -3.98 -8.83
N VAL A 108 10.97 -4.71 -9.85
CA VAL A 108 10.34 -5.96 -10.30
C VAL A 108 10.64 -7.07 -9.29
N THR A 109 9.60 -7.69 -8.76
CA THR A 109 9.71 -8.84 -7.86
C THR A 109 9.08 -10.07 -8.48
N GLN A 110 9.56 -11.25 -8.09
CA GLN A 110 9.10 -12.55 -8.62
C GLN A 110 9.20 -12.62 -10.17
N LYS A 111 10.29 -12.09 -10.73
CA LYS A 111 10.52 -12.03 -12.18
C LYS A 111 10.40 -13.41 -12.83
N GLY A 112 9.68 -13.49 -13.95
CA GLY A 112 9.46 -14.73 -14.69
C GLY A 112 8.45 -15.70 -14.07
N THR A 113 7.82 -15.34 -12.95
CA THR A 113 6.75 -16.14 -12.33
C THR A 113 5.38 -15.68 -12.78
N VAL A 114 4.34 -16.48 -12.48
CA VAL A 114 2.93 -16.04 -12.65
C VAL A 114 2.59 -14.80 -11.80
N ARG A 115 3.36 -14.54 -10.74
CA ARG A 115 3.20 -13.40 -9.83
C ARG A 115 4.22 -12.28 -10.06
N GLU A 116 4.85 -12.23 -11.25
CA GLU A 116 5.71 -11.11 -11.61
C GLU A 116 4.96 -9.78 -11.41
N GLN A 117 5.52 -8.93 -10.56
CA GLN A 117 4.87 -7.68 -10.15
C GLN A 117 5.91 -6.59 -9.91
N MET A 118 5.50 -5.34 -10.08
CA MET A 118 6.23 -4.21 -9.52
C MET A 118 5.82 -3.99 -8.07
N LEU A 119 6.78 -3.69 -7.20
CA LEU A 119 6.53 -3.42 -5.79
C LEU A 119 7.29 -2.17 -5.35
N MET A 120 6.64 -1.34 -4.54
CA MET A 120 7.28 -0.26 -3.79
C MET A 120 6.63 -0.12 -2.42
N THR A 121 7.37 0.41 -1.46
CA THR A 121 6.85 0.73 -0.13
C THR A 121 7.33 2.11 0.27
N VAL A 122 6.41 2.95 0.74
CA VAL A 122 6.71 4.30 1.23
C VAL A 122 6.23 4.47 2.66
N SER A 123 6.85 5.38 3.41
CA SER A 123 6.30 5.83 4.67
C SER A 123 5.23 6.89 4.42
N ASP A 124 4.13 6.84 5.16
CA ASP A 124 3.14 7.93 5.19
C ASP A 124 3.58 9.10 6.07
N THR A 125 4.75 9.03 6.70
CA THR A 125 5.30 9.98 7.68
C THR A 125 4.45 10.15 8.94
N CYS A 126 3.46 9.27 9.14
CA CYS A 126 2.55 9.24 10.28
C CYS A 126 2.67 7.95 11.11
N GLY A 127 3.72 7.16 10.82
CA GLY A 127 4.03 5.91 11.49
C GLY A 127 3.53 4.65 10.79
N ASN A 128 3.08 4.75 9.54
CA ASN A 128 2.69 3.60 8.73
C ASN A 128 3.56 3.44 7.48
N ALA A 129 3.58 2.21 6.97
CA ALA A 129 4.16 1.85 5.69
C ALA A 129 3.03 1.49 4.71
N VAL A 130 3.06 2.13 3.54
CA VAL A 130 2.09 1.93 2.46
C VAL A 130 2.77 1.22 1.30
N GLU A 131 2.30 0.02 0.99
CA GLU A 131 2.81 -0.85 -0.08
C GLU A 131 1.93 -0.74 -1.32
N PHE A 132 2.57 -0.65 -2.48
CA PHE A 132 1.90 -0.66 -3.77
C PHE A 132 2.38 -1.86 -4.56
N LYS A 133 1.45 -2.59 -5.18
CA LYS A 133 1.74 -3.71 -6.08
C LYS A 133 1.11 -3.44 -7.44
N GLY A 134 1.95 -3.38 -8.47
CA GLY A 134 1.53 -3.21 -9.86
C GLY A 134 1.62 -4.54 -10.60
N LEU A 135 0.49 -5.06 -11.07
CA LEU A 135 0.42 -6.30 -11.85
C LEU A 135 -0.21 -6.06 -13.22
N ARG A 136 0.17 -6.88 -14.20
CA ARG A 136 -0.53 -6.90 -15.50
C ARG A 136 -1.99 -7.36 -15.36
N ARG A 137 -2.25 -8.30 -14.46
CA ARG A 137 -3.59 -8.72 -14.03
C ARG A 137 -3.63 -8.73 -12.50
N ILE A 138 -4.52 -7.94 -11.91
CA ILE A 138 -4.58 -7.73 -10.45
C ILE A 138 -4.74 -9.06 -9.69
N ASN A 139 -5.58 -9.97 -10.20
CA ASN A 139 -5.84 -11.26 -9.55
C ASN A 139 -4.64 -12.22 -9.56
N ASP A 140 -3.59 -11.94 -10.33
CA ASP A 140 -2.36 -12.74 -10.31
C ASP A 140 -1.66 -12.64 -8.94
N VAL A 141 -2.00 -11.66 -8.09
CA VAL A 141 -1.49 -11.57 -6.71
C VAL A 141 -1.81 -12.82 -5.88
N TYR A 142 -2.88 -13.54 -6.21
CA TYR A 142 -3.29 -14.79 -5.55
C TYR A 142 -2.79 -16.05 -6.26
N SER A 143 -2.18 -15.91 -7.43
CA SER A 143 -1.75 -17.06 -8.22
C SER A 143 -0.73 -17.90 -7.45
N ILE A 144 -0.88 -19.21 -7.57
CA ILE A 144 0.05 -20.18 -7.03
C ILE A 144 0.92 -20.69 -8.18
N GLU A 145 2.22 -20.80 -7.94
CA GLU A 145 3.06 -21.68 -8.73
C GLU A 145 3.01 -23.04 -8.06
N GLU A 146 2.47 -24.05 -8.75
CA GLU A 146 2.74 -25.42 -8.35
C GLU A 146 4.25 -25.58 -8.38
N ARG A 147 4.87 -25.82 -7.23
CA ARG A 147 6.26 -26.26 -7.22
C ARG A 147 6.28 -27.57 -7.96
N GLY A 148 6.73 -27.54 -9.22
CA GLY A 148 7.08 -28.76 -9.94
C GLY A 148 7.95 -29.60 -9.02
N ALA A 149 7.53 -30.85 -8.79
CA ALA A 149 8.30 -31.79 -8.00
C ALA A 149 9.77 -31.70 -8.43
N SER A 150 10.69 -31.54 -7.47
CA SER A 150 12.11 -31.69 -7.77
C SER A 150 12.28 -33.01 -8.52
N PRO A 151 12.98 -33.03 -9.67
CA PRO A 151 13.32 -34.30 -10.31
C PRO A 151 14.04 -35.16 -9.27
N PRO A 152 13.77 -36.48 -9.22
CA PRO A 152 14.47 -37.35 -8.28
C PRO A 152 15.98 -37.21 -8.52
N THR A 153 16.71 -36.92 -7.44
CA THR A 153 18.17 -36.88 -7.46
C THR A 153 18.68 -38.27 -7.91
N PRO A 154 19.66 -38.34 -8.84
CA PRO A 154 20.19 -39.61 -9.31
C PRO A 154 20.83 -40.45 -8.21
#